data_AF-A0A3N0BPY6-F1
#
_entry.id   AF-A0A3N0BPY6-F1
#
_cell.length_a   1.000
_cell.length_b   1.000
_cell.length_c   1.000
_cell.angle_alpha   90.00
_cell.angle_beta   90.00
_cell.angle_gamma   90.00
#
_symmetry.space_group_name_H-M   'P 1'
#
loop_
_entity.id
_entity.type
_entity.pdbx_description
1 polymer ?
#
loop_
_entity_poly.entity_id
_entity_poly.type
_entity_poly.pdbx_seq_one_letter_code
_entity_poly.pdbx_strand_id
1 'polypeptide(L)'
;MTKTPEGPKGPIKQLVAGLKLLKNPIIELNIVNLKVTLLGEFSKQGNFFIERENTTLIDIIGEAGGITKTADPKTLKIIRGDRNHPEIIYVNLSDINSLASKKLVLQNNDIIILQPTKSAALSEKLTSVNNVIQPILVVVNLGILILSLTR
;
A
#
# COMPACT_ATOMS: atom_id res chain seq x y z
N MET A 1 -22.40 -36.32 21.55
CA MET A 1 -21.09 -36.91 21.88
C MET A 1 -20.14 -36.71 20.70
N THR A 2 -19.25 -35.74 20.90
CA THR A 2 -18.00 -35.37 20.19
C THR A 2 -17.74 -35.90 18.77
N LYS A 3 -17.89 -35.01 17.77
CA LYS A 3 -17.20 -35.12 16.49
C LYS A 3 -15.70 -34.91 16.71
N THR A 4 -14.91 -35.90 16.34
CA THR A 4 -13.45 -35.89 16.28
C THR A 4 -12.96 -34.72 15.40
N PRO A 5 -11.86 -34.03 15.76
CA PRO A 5 -11.35 -32.92 14.96
C PRO A 5 -10.99 -33.40 13.55
N GLU A 6 -11.39 -32.68 12.51
CA GLU A 6 -10.92 -32.94 11.15
C GLU A 6 -9.39 -32.85 11.14
N GLY A 7 -8.73 -33.96 10.79
CA GLY A 7 -7.28 -34.01 10.69
C GLY A 7 -6.73 -33.06 9.62
N PRO A 8 -5.43 -32.72 9.67
CA PRO A 8 -4.80 -31.78 8.75
C PRO A 8 -5.04 -32.21 7.29
N LYS A 9 -5.67 -31.33 6.51
CA LYS A 9 -5.91 -31.54 5.08
C LYS A 9 -4.75 -30.96 4.27
N GLY A 10 -4.36 -31.64 3.19
CA GLY A 10 -3.29 -31.21 2.28
C GLY A 10 -1.89 -31.72 2.63
N PRO A 11 -0.81 -31.03 2.21
CA PRO A 11 0.58 -31.51 2.27
C PRO A 11 1.07 -31.83 3.70
N ILE A 12 0.43 -31.23 4.71
CA ILE A 12 0.69 -31.47 6.14
C ILE A 12 0.43 -32.93 6.53
N LYS A 13 -0.55 -33.61 5.90
CA LYS A 13 -0.87 -35.01 6.20
C LYS A 13 0.24 -35.97 5.76
N GLN A 14 0.93 -35.66 4.66
CA GLN A 14 2.02 -36.47 4.12
C GLN A 14 3.29 -36.29 4.97
N LEU A 15 3.55 -35.06 5.44
CA LEU A 15 4.61 -34.77 6.39
C LEU A 15 4.39 -35.55 7.69
N VAL A 16 3.18 -35.52 8.25
CA VAL A 16 2.80 -36.28 9.45
C VAL A 16 2.87 -37.80 9.23
N ALA A 17 2.60 -38.29 8.02
CA ALA A 17 2.67 -39.71 7.70
C ALA A 17 4.11 -40.24 7.65
N GLY A 18 5.06 -39.48 7.09
CA GLY A 18 6.49 -39.85 7.11
C GLY A 18 7.09 -39.76 8.52
N LEU A 19 6.60 -38.83 9.33
CA LEU A 19 7.00 -38.63 10.72
C LEU A 19 6.50 -39.74 11.66
N LYS A 20 5.51 -40.57 11.26
CA LYS A 20 5.10 -41.76 12.03
C LYS A 20 6.21 -42.81 12.16
N LEU A 21 7.26 -42.72 11.33
CA LEU A 21 8.45 -43.55 11.42
C LEU A 21 9.50 -42.99 12.41
N LEU A 22 9.32 -41.75 12.90
CA LEU A 22 10.19 -41.10 13.86
C LEU A 22 9.58 -41.16 15.27
N LYS A 23 10.37 -41.57 16.26
CA LYS A 23 9.95 -41.55 17.66
C LYS A 23 10.11 -40.13 18.20
N ASN A 24 8.99 -39.47 18.50
CA ASN A 24 8.86 -38.14 19.11
C ASN A 24 9.52 -36.99 18.32
N PRO A 25 9.05 -36.65 17.11
CA PRO A 25 9.49 -35.45 16.41
C PRO A 25 8.96 -34.19 17.10
N ILE A 26 9.82 -33.18 17.29
CA ILE A 26 9.43 -31.83 17.71
C ILE A 26 9.19 -31.01 16.44
N ILE A 27 7.98 -30.46 16.30
CA ILE A 27 7.57 -29.65 15.14
C ILE A 27 7.20 -28.26 15.65
N GLU A 28 7.92 -27.24 15.22
CA GLU A 28 7.60 -25.84 15.50
C GLU A 28 7.03 -25.19 14.24
N LEU A 29 5.78 -24.71 14.32
CA LEU A 29 5.07 -24.06 13.22
C LEU A 29 4.90 -22.58 13.55
N ASN A 30 5.70 -21.72 12.93
CA ASN A 30 5.56 -20.28 13.06
C ASN A 30 4.82 -19.71 11.83
N ILE A 31 3.52 -19.44 11.98
CA ILE A 31 2.73 -18.71 10.97
C ILE A 31 2.85 -17.22 11.27
N VAL A 32 3.82 -16.56 10.65
CA VAL A 32 3.99 -15.11 10.78
C VAL A 32 3.40 -14.45 9.54
N ASN A 33 2.22 -13.84 9.69
CA ASN A 33 1.61 -13.03 8.64
C ASN A 33 2.30 -11.67 8.58
N LEU A 34 3.52 -11.67 8.02
CA LEU A 34 4.30 -10.47 7.78
C LEU A 34 3.56 -9.62 6.74
N LYS A 35 3.43 -8.32 6.99
CA LYS A 35 2.77 -7.41 6.06
C LYS A 35 3.40 -6.02 6.07
N VAL A 36 3.18 -5.31 4.98
CA VAL A 36 3.48 -3.87 4.85
C VAL A 36 2.21 -3.11 4.48
N THR A 37 2.23 -1.80 4.67
CA THR A 37 1.12 -0.91 4.32
C THR A 37 1.58 0.12 3.30
N LEU A 38 0.91 0.18 2.15
CA LEU A 38 1.12 1.19 1.11
C LEU A 38 0.07 2.30 1.21
N LEU A 39 0.52 3.56 1.25
CA LEU A 39 -0.34 4.74 1.36
C LEU A 39 0.06 5.83 0.36
N GLY A 40 -0.93 6.52 -0.18
CA GLY A 40 -0.76 7.62 -1.12
C GLY A 40 -0.72 7.15 -2.57
N GLU A 41 0.24 7.62 -3.35
CA GLU A 41 0.21 7.56 -4.81
C GLU A 41 0.65 6.21 -5.42
N PHE A 42 0.02 5.13 -4.95
CA PHE A 42 0.14 3.78 -5.50
C PHE A 42 -1.10 3.41 -6.31
N SER A 43 -0.94 2.59 -7.35
CA SER A 43 -2.07 2.08 -8.15
C SER A 43 -3.08 1.31 -7.30
N LYS A 44 -2.59 0.54 -6.32
CA LYS A 44 -3.40 -0.09 -5.26
C LYS A 44 -2.79 0.22 -3.90
N GLN A 45 -3.60 0.77 -3.00
CA GLN A 45 -3.23 1.07 -1.63
C GLN A 45 -3.77 0.01 -0.67
N GLY A 46 -3.18 -0.08 0.53
CA GLY A 46 -3.61 -0.99 1.58
C GLY A 46 -2.51 -1.90 2.09
N ASN A 47 -2.91 -3.03 2.69
CA ASN A 47 -1.98 -3.99 3.27
C ASN A 47 -1.57 -5.05 2.24
N PHE A 48 -0.27 -5.32 2.16
CA PHE A 48 0.32 -6.34 1.30
C PHE A 48 1.12 -7.32 2.15
N PHE A 49 1.05 -8.61 1.83
CA PHE A 49 1.74 -9.64 2.59
C PHE A 49 3.19 -9.80 2.12
N ILE A 50 4.10 -9.98 3.06
CA ILE A 50 5.48 -10.35 2.76
C ILE A 50 5.52 -11.87 2.62
N GLU A 51 5.55 -12.35 1.38
CA GLU A 51 5.56 -13.79 1.08
C GLU A 51 6.91 -14.46 1.28
N ARG A 52 8.01 -13.70 1.23
CA ARG A 52 9.39 -14.21 1.27
C ARG A 52 10.26 -13.31 2.15
N GLU A 53 11.27 -13.87 2.78
CA GLU A 53 12.19 -13.14 3.68
C GLU A 53 12.96 -11.99 2.99
N ASN A 54 13.07 -12.03 1.66
CA ASN A 54 13.78 -11.02 0.86
C ASN A 54 12.84 -10.17 0.00
N THR A 55 11.55 -10.08 0.34
CA THR A 55 10.62 -9.18 -0.36
C THR A 55 11.11 -7.74 -0.28
N THR A 56 11.31 -7.13 -1.44
CA THR A 56 11.81 -5.76 -1.57
C THR A 56 10.70 -4.75 -1.79
N LEU A 57 11.02 -3.47 -1.63
CA LEU A 57 10.12 -2.37 -2.01
C LEU A 57 9.62 -2.49 -3.45
N ILE A 58 10.49 -2.89 -4.39
CA ILE A 58 10.13 -3.00 -5.80
C ILE A 58 9.13 -4.14 -6.03
N ASP A 59 9.27 -5.25 -5.31
CA ASP A 59 8.32 -6.37 -5.39
C ASP A 59 6.91 -5.93 -5.00
N ILE A 60 6.79 -5.21 -3.87
CA ILE A 60 5.50 -4.72 -3.37
C ILE A 60 4.92 -3.61 -4.26
N ILE A 61 5.76 -2.72 -4.81
CA ILE A 61 5.29 -1.73 -5.80
C ILE A 61 4.77 -2.45 -7.06
N GLY A 62 5.45 -3.51 -7.50
CA GLY A 62 5.00 -4.34 -8.62
C GLY A 62 3.66 -5.01 -8.33
N GLU A 63 3.50 -5.59 -7.15
CA GLU A 63 2.25 -6.24 -6.69
C GLU A 63 1.09 -5.23 -6.60
N ALA A 64 1.38 -3.99 -6.17
CA ALA A 64 0.43 -2.89 -6.16
C ALA A 64 0.04 -2.40 -7.56
N GLY A 65 0.73 -2.83 -8.62
CA GLY A 65 0.50 -2.38 -9.99
C GLY A 65 1.18 -1.05 -10.33
N GLY A 66 2.27 -0.72 -9.63
CA GLY A 66 3.04 0.49 -9.83
C GLY A 66 2.56 1.71 -9.03
N ILE A 67 3.14 2.86 -9.37
CA ILE A 67 2.80 4.17 -8.81
C ILE A 67 1.86 4.93 -9.78
N THR A 68 1.06 5.86 -9.26
CA THR A 68 0.17 6.67 -10.09
C THR A 68 0.96 7.66 -10.96
N LYS A 69 0.33 8.21 -12.01
CA LYS A 69 0.94 9.26 -12.85
C LYS A 69 1.19 10.58 -12.10
N THR A 70 0.48 10.79 -11.01
CA THR A 70 0.54 11.99 -10.16
C THR A 70 1.58 11.87 -9.06
N ALA A 71 2.16 10.68 -8.84
CA ALA A 71 3.18 10.40 -7.85
C ALA A 71 4.47 11.21 -8.08
N ASP A 72 5.11 11.65 -7.00
CA ASP A 72 6.48 12.17 -7.01
C ASP A 72 7.48 11.08 -6.60
N PRO A 73 8.27 10.51 -7.54
CA PRO A 73 9.22 9.42 -7.28
C PRO A 73 10.27 9.70 -6.20
N LYS A 74 10.49 10.98 -5.86
CA LYS A 74 11.51 11.42 -4.89
C LYS A 74 10.97 11.49 -3.47
N THR A 75 9.66 11.37 -3.29
CA THR A 75 8.98 11.57 -2.00
C THR A 75 8.73 10.26 -1.26
N LEU A 76 9.16 9.13 -1.81
CA LEU A 76 8.93 7.84 -1.19
C LEU A 76 9.69 7.76 0.14
N LYS A 77 8.97 7.34 1.17
CA LYS A 77 9.57 7.05 2.46
C LYS A 77 9.00 5.77 3.05
N ILE A 78 9.87 5.03 3.73
CA ILE A 78 9.51 3.87 4.54
C ILE A 78 9.61 4.31 6.00
N ILE A 79 8.54 4.09 6.74
CA ILE A 79 8.47 4.29 8.18
C ILE A 79 8.54 2.90 8.82
N ARG A 80 9.61 2.65 9.57
CA ARG A 80 9.96 1.35 10.12
C ARG A 80 10.15 1.42 11.64
N GLY A 81 9.77 0.38 12.35
CA GLY A 81 9.99 0.26 13.79
C GLY A 81 8.79 0.71 14.64
N ASP A 82 9.07 1.15 15.87
CA ASP A 82 8.03 1.46 16.86
C ASP A 82 7.35 2.82 16.60
N ARG A 83 6.21 3.04 17.26
CA ARG A 83 5.42 4.27 17.13
C ARG A 83 6.05 5.51 17.78
N ASN A 84 6.96 5.35 18.72
CA ASN A 84 7.58 6.44 19.46
C ASN A 84 8.82 6.99 18.75
N HIS A 85 9.62 6.13 18.11
CA HIS A 85 10.87 6.46 17.44
C HIS A 85 11.00 5.69 16.12
N PRO A 86 10.16 5.99 15.12
CA PRO A 86 10.25 5.31 13.84
C PRO A 86 11.52 5.72 13.08
N GLU A 87 12.19 4.75 12.47
CA GLU A 87 13.19 4.99 11.44
C GLU A 87 12.49 5.43 10.15
N ILE A 88 12.93 6.56 9.58
CA ILE A 88 12.42 7.05 8.29
C ILE A 88 13.51 6.87 7.24
N ILE A 89 13.25 5.99 6.28
CA ILE A 89 14.14 5.71 5.16
C ILE A 89 13.58 6.40 3.92
N TYR A 90 14.32 7.39 3.41
CA TYR A 90 13.98 8.07 2.17
C TYR A 90 14.50 7.28 0.97
N VAL A 91 13.66 7.15 -0.05
CA VAL A 91 13.99 6.41 -1.27
C VAL A 91 13.63 7.27 -2.46
N ASN A 92 14.57 7.39 -3.39
CA ASN A 92 14.31 8.03 -4.67
C ASN A 92 14.14 6.96 -5.74
N LEU A 93 12.91 6.77 -6.21
CA LEU A 93 12.61 5.76 -7.23
C LEU A 93 13.19 6.11 -8.61
N SER A 94 13.63 7.35 -8.84
CA SER A 94 14.32 7.74 -10.08
C SER A 94 15.82 7.42 -10.07
N ASP A 95 16.39 7.06 -8.93
CA ASP A 95 17.82 6.75 -8.81
C ASP A 95 18.03 5.23 -8.69
N ILE A 96 18.58 4.63 -9.75
CA ILE A 96 18.89 3.19 -9.81
C ILE A 96 19.78 2.75 -8.64
N ASN A 97 20.69 3.61 -8.16
CA ASN A 97 21.57 3.27 -7.05
C ASN A 97 20.80 3.18 -5.72
N SER A 98 19.76 4.01 -5.55
CA SER A 98 18.85 3.93 -4.40
C SER A 98 18.09 2.61 -4.40
N LEU A 99 17.76 2.08 -5.58
CA LEU A 99 17.01 0.84 -5.80
C LEU A 99 17.83 -0.45 -5.57
N ALA A 100 19.16 -0.36 -5.66
CA ALA A 100 20.05 -1.50 -5.47
C ALA A 100 20.44 -1.74 -3.98
N SER A 101 19.97 -0.90 -3.06
CA SER A 101 20.40 -0.96 -1.67
C SER A 101 19.72 -2.09 -0.88
N LYS A 102 20.48 -2.84 -0.07
CA LYS A 102 19.96 -3.84 0.88
C LYS A 102 18.91 -3.29 1.86
N LYS A 103 18.86 -1.97 2.03
CA LYS A 103 17.89 -1.27 2.89
C LYS A 103 16.45 -1.34 2.37
N LEU A 104 16.26 -1.75 1.12
CA LEU A 104 14.93 -1.90 0.49
C LEU A 104 14.28 -3.26 0.75
N VAL A 105 14.94 -4.18 1.44
CA VAL A 105 14.25 -5.37 1.98
C VAL A 105 13.26 -4.89 3.04
N LEU A 106 12.00 -5.25 2.86
CA LEU A 106 10.90 -4.82 3.71
C LEU A 106 10.83 -5.66 4.96
N GLN A 107 10.42 -5.02 6.05
CA GLN A 107 10.21 -5.64 7.34
C GLN A 107 8.73 -5.63 7.69
N ASN A 108 8.37 -6.46 8.68
CA ASN A 108 7.01 -6.48 9.17
C ASN A 108 6.58 -5.09 9.63
N ASN A 109 5.33 -4.73 9.32
CA ASN A 109 4.70 -3.48 9.70
C ASN A 109 5.35 -2.21 9.12
N ASP A 110 6.23 -2.34 8.11
CA ASP A 110 6.70 -1.17 7.37
C ASP A 110 5.52 -0.41 6.75
N ILE A 111 5.51 0.92 6.92
CA ILE A 111 4.55 1.81 6.29
C ILE A 111 5.27 2.58 5.19
N ILE A 112 4.81 2.37 3.96
CA ILE A 112 5.40 2.94 2.76
C ILE A 112 4.48 4.04 2.27
N ILE A 113 5.00 5.26 2.21
CA ILE A 113 4.25 6.46 1.84
C ILE A 113 4.84 7.07 0.58
N LEU A 114 3.99 7.39 -0.38
CA LEU A 114 4.35 8.11 -1.59
C LEU A 114 3.42 9.30 -1.79
N GLN A 115 3.98 10.49 -1.99
CA GLN A 115 3.20 11.72 -2.11
C GLN A 115 2.96 12.09 -3.58
N PRO A 116 1.87 12.83 -3.86
CA PRO A 116 1.69 13.43 -5.17
C PRO A 116 2.69 14.54 -5.41
N THR A 117 2.98 14.78 -6.69
CA THR A 117 3.71 15.97 -7.13
C THR A 117 2.99 17.24 -6.67
N LYS A 118 3.77 18.32 -6.45
CA LYS A 118 3.22 19.63 -6.06
C LYS A 118 2.12 20.11 -7.00
N SER A 119 2.28 19.90 -8.30
CA SER A 119 1.31 20.27 -9.32
C SER A 119 0.02 19.46 -9.20
N ALA A 120 0.12 18.15 -8.94
CA ALA A 120 -1.04 17.29 -8.75
C ALA A 120 -1.81 17.66 -7.47
N ALA A 121 -1.11 17.84 -6.34
CA ALA A 121 -1.71 18.27 -5.08
C ALA A 121 -2.39 19.64 -5.19
N LEU A 122 -1.78 20.58 -5.92
CA LEU A 122 -2.38 21.89 -6.18
C LEU A 122 -3.63 21.76 -7.08
N SER A 123 -3.55 20.95 -8.13
CA SER A 123 -4.67 20.74 -9.05
C SER A 123 -5.86 20.11 -8.35
N GLU A 124 -5.64 19.12 -7.49
CA GLU A 124 -6.68 18.53 -6.63
C GLU A 124 -7.36 19.60 -5.78
N LYS A 125 -6.58 20.44 -5.08
CA LYS A 125 -7.11 21.55 -4.28
C LYS A 125 -7.89 22.57 -5.11
N LEU A 126 -7.47 22.85 -6.33
CA LEU A 126 -8.16 23.76 -7.26
C LEU A 126 -9.45 23.15 -7.82
N THR A 127 -9.47 21.85 -8.11
CA THR A 127 -10.71 21.16 -8.55
C THR A 127 -11.74 21.11 -7.44
N SER A 128 -11.32 20.98 -6.17
CA SER A 128 -12.22 21.06 -5.03
C SER A 128 -12.94 22.41 -4.93
N VAL A 129 -12.30 23.53 -5.33
CA VAL A 129 -12.98 24.84 -5.36
C VAL A 129 -13.88 25.00 -6.59
N ASN A 130 -13.55 24.35 -7.72
CA ASN A 130 -14.39 24.39 -8.92
C ASN A 130 -15.77 23.75 -8.69
N ASN A 131 -15.89 22.73 -7.84
CA ASN A 131 -17.18 22.12 -7.49
C ASN A 131 -18.16 23.08 -6.77
N VAL A 132 -17.65 24.15 -6.15
CA VAL A 132 -18.49 25.17 -5.50
C VAL A 132 -18.78 26.34 -6.43
N ILE A 133 -17.83 26.68 -7.32
CA ILE A 133 -17.96 27.83 -8.23
C ILE A 133 -18.94 27.55 -9.38
N GLN A 134 -18.99 26.31 -9.91
CA GLN A 134 -19.82 26.00 -11.08
C GLN A 134 -21.33 26.26 -10.89
N PRO A 135 -21.98 25.83 -9.78
CA PRO A 135 -23.39 26.16 -9.55
C PRO A 135 -23.65 27.66 -9.43
N ILE A 136 -22.74 28.41 -8.79
CA ILE A 136 -22.85 29.86 -8.64
C ILE A 136 -22.82 30.54 -10.01
N LEU A 137 -21.91 30.10 -10.89
CA LEU A 137 -21.80 30.65 -12.23
C LEU A 137 -23.06 30.40 -13.07
N VAL A 138 -23.70 29.24 -12.93
CA VAL A 138 -24.99 28.94 -13.58
C VAL A 138 -26.08 29.89 -13.10
N VAL A 139 -26.18 30.15 -11.79
CA VAL A 139 -27.17 31.08 -11.23
C VAL A 139 -26.94 32.51 -11.71
N VAL A 140 -25.69 32.97 -11.77
CA VAL A 140 -25.34 34.28 -12.30
C VAL A 140 -25.77 34.41 -13.77
N ASN A 141 -25.48 33.40 -14.60
CA ASN A 141 -25.87 33.40 -16.02
C ASN A 141 -27.39 33.40 -16.21
N LEU A 142 -28.14 32.63 -15.40
CA LEU A 142 -29.60 32.64 -15.42
C LEU A 142 -30.17 34.01 -15.02
N GLY A 143 -29.59 34.64 -13.99
CA GLY A 143 -29.98 35.99 -13.56
C GLY A 143 -29.76 37.04 -14.65
N ILE A 144 -28.61 36.99 -15.32
CA ILE A 144 -28.30 37.88 -16.45
C ILE A 144 -29.30 37.66 -17.61
N LEU A 145 -29.65 36.41 -17.92
CA LEU A 145 -30.61 36.09 -18.98
C LEU A 145 -32.00 36.67 -18.67
N ILE A 146 -32.50 36.49 -17.43
CA ILE A 146 -33.81 37.02 -17.01
C ILE A 146 -33.82 38.56 -17.11
N LEU A 147 -32.75 39.22 -16.66
CA LEU A 147 -32.62 40.68 -16.76
C LEU A 147 -32.63 41.16 -18.22
N SER A 148 -31.99 40.43 -19.13
CA SER A 148 -31.94 40.75 -20.56
C SER A 148 -33.28 40.57 -21.28
N LEU A 149 -34.16 39.71 -20.79
CA LEU A 149 -35.51 39.51 -21.34
C LEU A 149 -36.53 40.50 -20.77
N THR A 150 -36.19 41.18 -19.67
CA THR A 150 -37.07 42.13 -18.96
C THR A 150 -36.82 43.59 -19.40
N ARG A 151 -35.71 43.87 -20.09
CA ARG A 151 -35.42 45.15 -20.75
C ARG A 151 -35.64 45.03 -22.25
#